data_AF-A0A6P1ZTZ2-F1
#
_entry.id   AF-A0A6P1ZTZ2-F1
#
_cell.length_a   1.000
_cell.length_b   1.000
_cell.length_c   1.000
_cell.angle_alpha   90.00
_cell.angle_beta   90.00
_cell.angle_gamma   90.00
#
_symmetry.space_group_name_H-M   'P 1'
#
loop_
_entity.id
_entity.type
_entity.pdbx_description
1 polymer ?
#
loop_
_entity_poly.entity_id
_entity_poly.type
_entity_poly.pdbx_seq_one_letter_code
_entity_poly.pdbx_strand_id
1 'polypeptide(L)'
;MTEYRHHMAEDRNLDIVSLRKLTEAVLDQAWSQLVETACNSFKELIAPITFNTSGDIARLIGAKFDRLVDAEKVIAAQMMSLASEKASGSHHQRNKFPKSSVILKIIESSSSETDTILQELWTNLMANELVYGSIHPEFIRILTQLTSSDVYRLIEVAQRTSPPRRVTIRFKILGMKHNFQESSDYPLNFINAHLSNVGLIQTRELNVVKADIMDTSFRINHPRYWELTVVGKAFIEAVNNPSLKAL
;
A
#
# COMPACT_ATOMS: atom_id res chain seq x y z
N MET A 1 -65.32 -44.75 25.49
CA MET A 1 -63.98 -45.14 24.98
C MET A 1 -63.49 -43.95 24.18
N THR A 2 -62.56 -43.20 24.77
CA THR A 2 -62.16 -41.84 24.37
C THR A 2 -61.05 -41.89 23.32
N GLU A 3 -61.31 -41.31 22.15
CA GLU A 3 -60.31 -41.04 21.11
C GLU A 3 -59.30 -39.99 21.61
N TYR A 4 -58.05 -40.41 21.76
CA TYR A 4 -56.93 -39.53 22.02
C TYR A 4 -56.46 -38.89 20.71
N ARG A 5 -56.61 -37.56 20.64
CA ARG A 5 -55.98 -36.66 19.66
C ARG A 5 -54.46 -36.85 19.65
N HIS A 6 -53.91 -37.31 18.53
CA HIS A 6 -52.54 -36.98 18.16
C HIS A 6 -52.52 -35.57 17.54
N HIS A 7 -52.22 -34.56 18.35
CA HIS A 7 -51.59 -33.34 17.86
C HIS A 7 -50.09 -33.59 17.83
N MET A 8 -49.50 -33.79 16.65
CA MET A 8 -48.06 -33.79 16.46
C MET A 8 -47.72 -33.26 15.07
N ALA A 9 -46.98 -32.14 15.09
CA ALA A 9 -46.04 -31.69 14.06
C ALA A 9 -46.59 -31.05 12.77
N GLU A 10 -47.15 -29.84 12.90
CA GLU A 10 -46.89 -28.78 11.91
C GLU A 10 -46.16 -27.64 12.66
N ASP A 11 -45.37 -26.83 11.95
CA ASP A 11 -44.65 -25.62 12.44
C ASP A 11 -43.17 -25.72 12.85
N ARG A 12 -42.35 -26.55 12.19
CA ARG A 12 -40.86 -26.37 12.23
C ARG A 12 -40.13 -26.61 10.92
N ASN A 13 -40.75 -26.30 9.78
CA ASN A 13 -39.98 -26.00 8.57
C ASN A 13 -39.93 -24.48 8.43
N LEU A 14 -39.01 -23.86 9.19
CA LEU A 14 -38.50 -22.54 8.82
C LEU A 14 -38.03 -22.66 7.38
N ASP A 15 -38.77 -22.03 6.48
CA ASP A 15 -38.57 -22.14 5.04
C ASP A 15 -37.16 -21.66 4.71
N ILE A 16 -36.24 -22.61 4.53
CA ILE A 16 -34.80 -22.37 4.32
C ILE A 16 -34.59 -21.46 3.08
N VAL A 17 -35.53 -21.51 2.14
CA VAL A 17 -35.55 -20.62 0.97
C VAL A 17 -35.88 -19.18 1.36
N SER A 18 -36.81 -18.97 2.30
CA SER A 18 -37.12 -17.65 2.85
C SER A 18 -35.96 -17.08 3.68
N LEU A 19 -35.30 -17.92 4.49
CA LEU A 19 -34.10 -17.52 5.24
C LEU A 19 -32.95 -17.15 4.31
N ARG A 20 -32.74 -17.93 3.23
CA ARG A 20 -31.71 -17.63 2.23
C ARG A 20 -31.97 -16.29 1.53
N LYS A 21 -33.21 -16.03 1.10
CA LYS A 21 -33.60 -14.75 0.49
C LYS A 21 -33.45 -13.58 1.47
N LEU A 22 -33.78 -13.79 2.74
CA LEU A 22 -33.55 -12.79 3.79
C LEU A 22 -32.06 -12.55 4.01
N THR A 23 -31.22 -13.58 4.05
CA THR A 23 -29.77 -13.40 4.21
C THR A 23 -29.13 -12.73 2.99
N GLU A 24 -29.59 -13.05 1.78
CA GLU A 24 -29.14 -12.39 0.55
C GLU A 24 -29.56 -10.91 0.55
N ALA A 25 -30.83 -10.60 0.89
CA ALA A 25 -31.32 -9.23 0.99
C ALA A 25 -30.61 -8.41 2.08
N VAL A 26 -30.32 -9.02 3.24
CA VAL A 26 -29.53 -8.38 4.31
C VAL A 26 -28.10 -8.12 3.86
N LEU A 27 -27.50 -9.03 3.09
CA LEU A 27 -26.16 -8.85 2.53
C LEU A 27 -26.12 -7.71 1.50
N ASP A 28 -27.12 -7.65 0.61
CA ASP A 28 -27.25 -6.58 -0.39
C ASP A 28 -27.48 -5.22 0.26
N GLN A 29 -28.30 -5.19 1.32
CA GLN A 29 -28.54 -3.97 2.10
C GLN A 29 -27.28 -3.52 2.85
N ALA A 30 -26.57 -4.45 3.50
CA ALA A 30 -25.32 -4.17 4.19
C ALA A 30 -24.24 -3.69 3.22
N TRP A 31 -24.16 -4.27 2.02
CA TRP A 31 -23.25 -3.85 0.96
C TRP A 31 -23.57 -2.43 0.49
N SER A 32 -24.86 -2.14 0.23
CA SER A 32 -25.30 -0.81 -0.18
C SER A 32 -24.98 0.26 0.87
N GLN A 33 -25.21 -0.04 2.16
CA GLN A 33 -24.87 0.85 3.27
C GLN A 33 -23.36 1.07 3.40
N LEU A 34 -22.56 0.03 3.18
CA LEU A 34 -21.11 0.12 3.22
C LEU A 34 -20.59 1.03 2.10
N VAL A 35 -21.09 0.85 0.88
CA VAL A 35 -20.73 1.69 -0.28
C VAL A 35 -21.14 3.14 -0.04
N GLU A 36 -22.34 3.38 0.49
CA GLU A 36 -22.81 4.72 0.82
C GLU A 36 -21.93 5.39 1.88
N THR A 37 -21.57 4.66 2.95
CA THR A 37 -20.68 5.14 4.00
C THR A 37 -19.29 5.47 3.45
N ALA A 38 -18.75 4.61 2.58
CA ALA A 38 -17.48 4.85 1.89
C ALA A 38 -17.55 6.13 1.03
N CYS A 39 -18.61 6.32 0.25
CA CYS A 39 -18.80 7.50 -0.57
C CYS A 39 -18.90 8.79 0.27
N ASN A 40 -19.64 8.76 1.37
CA ASN A 40 -19.79 9.90 2.27
C ASN A 40 -18.47 10.24 2.97
N SER A 41 -17.78 9.24 3.50
CA SER A 41 -16.47 9.39 4.13
C SER A 41 -15.45 9.98 3.16
N PHE A 42 -15.43 9.48 1.91
CA PHE A 42 -14.53 9.99 0.88
C PHE A 42 -14.80 11.48 0.58
N LYS A 43 -16.07 11.86 0.40
CA LYS A 43 -16.48 13.25 0.16
C LYS A 43 -16.05 14.19 1.29
N GLU A 44 -16.23 13.78 2.54
CA GLU A 44 -15.78 14.55 3.71
C GLU A 44 -14.26 14.72 3.74
N LEU A 45 -13.50 13.67 3.40
CA LEU A 45 -12.04 13.70 3.41
C LEU A 45 -11.44 14.55 2.30
N ILE A 46 -12.06 14.60 1.13
CA ILE A 46 -11.60 15.47 0.04
C ILE A 46 -12.04 16.92 0.24
N ALA A 47 -13.10 17.19 1.00
CA ALA A 47 -13.68 18.53 1.16
C ALA A 47 -12.62 19.63 1.51
N PRO A 48 -11.68 19.42 2.45
CA PRO A 48 -10.66 20.42 2.75
C PRO A 48 -9.66 20.66 1.60
N ILE A 49 -9.36 19.61 0.82
CA ILE A 49 -8.52 19.70 -0.37
C ILE A 49 -9.26 20.51 -1.45
N THR A 50 -10.57 20.27 -1.57
CA THR A 50 -11.46 20.87 -2.56
C THR A 50 -11.78 22.34 -2.30
N PHE A 51 -11.71 22.79 -1.05
CA PHE A 51 -11.93 24.18 -0.68
C PHE A 51 -10.74 25.08 -1.04
N ASN A 52 -9.51 24.55 -0.93
CA ASN A 52 -8.27 25.30 -1.17
C ASN A 52 -7.79 25.26 -2.62
N THR A 53 -8.22 24.28 -3.42
CA THR A 53 -7.97 24.25 -4.87
C THR A 53 -9.20 24.76 -5.61
N SER A 54 -9.01 25.72 -6.53
CA SER A 54 -10.02 26.23 -7.46
C SER A 54 -10.95 25.09 -7.92
N GLY A 55 -12.25 25.20 -7.64
CA GLY A 55 -13.22 24.10 -7.51
C GLY A 55 -13.39 23.12 -8.66
N ASP A 56 -12.72 23.32 -9.80
CA ASP A 56 -12.68 22.36 -10.90
C ASP A 56 -11.91 21.08 -10.57
N ILE A 57 -10.89 21.17 -9.74
CA ILE A 57 -10.03 20.04 -9.38
C ILE A 57 -10.74 19.08 -8.43
N ALA A 58 -11.44 19.65 -7.45
CA ALA A 58 -12.36 18.97 -6.56
C ALA A 58 -13.39 18.13 -7.32
N ARG A 59 -14.02 18.78 -8.29
CA ARG A 59 -15.01 18.18 -9.17
C ARG A 59 -14.41 17.05 -10.01
N LEU A 60 -13.15 17.19 -10.44
CA LEU A 60 -12.45 16.14 -11.18
C LEU A 60 -12.17 14.90 -10.33
N ILE A 61 -11.72 15.08 -9.07
CA ILE A 61 -11.51 13.97 -8.13
C ILE A 61 -12.84 13.28 -7.81
N GLY A 62 -13.89 14.05 -7.50
CA GLY A 62 -15.22 13.51 -7.26
C GLY A 62 -15.77 12.75 -8.47
N ALA A 63 -15.72 13.35 -9.67
CA ALA A 63 -16.20 12.71 -10.89
C ALA A 63 -15.42 11.43 -11.26
N LYS A 64 -14.14 11.34 -10.89
CA LYS A 64 -13.34 10.12 -11.08
C LYS A 64 -13.73 9.04 -10.08
N PHE A 65 -13.89 9.40 -8.81
CA PHE A 65 -14.37 8.48 -7.79
C PHE A 65 -15.77 7.94 -8.11
N ASP A 66 -16.69 8.79 -8.59
CA ASP A 66 -18.06 8.40 -8.94
C ASP A 66 -18.10 7.38 -10.09
N ARG A 67 -17.09 7.38 -10.97
CA ARG A 67 -16.93 6.44 -12.10
C ARG A 67 -16.38 5.07 -11.69
N LEU A 68 -15.82 4.94 -10.49
CA LEU A 68 -15.34 3.65 -9.98
C LEU A 68 -16.52 2.71 -9.72
N VAL A 69 -16.26 1.40 -9.80
CA VAL A 69 -17.27 0.41 -9.38
C VAL A 69 -17.38 0.41 -7.85
N ASP A 70 -18.48 -0.11 -7.31
CA ASP A 70 -18.76 -0.03 -5.87
C ASP A 70 -17.65 -0.62 -4.99
N ALA A 71 -17.06 -1.75 -5.39
CA ALA A 71 -15.92 -2.34 -4.69
C ALA A 71 -14.67 -1.43 -4.71
N GLU A 72 -14.38 -0.80 -5.84
CA GLU A 72 -13.26 0.14 -6.00
C GLU A 72 -13.47 1.42 -5.18
N LYS A 73 -14.72 1.92 -5.08
CA LYS A 73 -15.09 3.06 -4.23
C LYS A 73 -14.78 2.79 -2.77
N VAL A 74 -15.08 1.59 -2.30
CA VAL A 74 -14.77 1.17 -0.92
C VAL A 74 -13.27 1.17 -0.68
N ILE A 75 -12.48 0.56 -1.56
CA ILE A 75 -11.01 0.51 -1.45
C ILE A 75 -10.41 1.92 -1.47
N ALA A 76 -10.85 2.76 -2.41
CA ALA A 76 -10.37 4.14 -2.53
C ALA A 76 -10.74 4.99 -1.29
N ALA A 77 -11.96 4.85 -0.77
CA ALA A 77 -12.41 5.55 0.44
C ALA A 77 -11.61 5.12 1.68
N GLN A 78 -11.41 3.80 1.84
CA GLN A 78 -10.63 3.26 2.94
C GLN A 78 -9.17 3.74 2.89
N MET A 79 -8.56 3.70 1.70
CA MET A 79 -7.19 4.20 1.50
C MET A 79 -7.06 5.69 1.83
N MET A 80 -8.01 6.51 1.35
CA MET A 80 -8.03 7.94 1.66
C MET A 80 -8.19 8.20 3.16
N SER A 81 -9.02 7.41 3.84
CA SER A 81 -9.18 7.48 5.30
C SER A 81 -7.87 7.17 6.03
N LEU A 82 -7.25 6.04 5.70
CA LEU A 82 -5.98 5.63 6.31
C LEU A 82 -4.84 6.62 6.01
N ALA A 83 -4.82 7.19 4.79
CA ALA A 83 -3.85 8.21 4.41
C ALA A 83 -4.05 9.50 5.21
N SER A 84 -5.31 9.93 5.39
CA SER A 84 -5.68 11.09 6.21
C SER A 84 -5.30 10.88 7.69
N GLU A 85 -5.54 9.69 8.24
CA GLU A 85 -5.13 9.33 9.60
C GLU A 85 -3.61 9.39 9.77
N LYS A 86 -2.84 8.80 8.84
CA LYS A 86 -1.37 8.86 8.86
C LYS A 86 -0.85 10.28 8.71
N ALA A 87 -1.49 11.10 7.87
CA ALA A 87 -1.15 12.50 7.70
C ALA A 87 -1.43 13.30 8.99
N SER A 88 -2.59 13.08 9.64
CA SER A 88 -2.93 13.69 10.94
C SER A 88 -2.00 13.26 12.07
N GLY A 89 -1.55 12.00 12.06
CA GLY A 89 -0.61 11.48 13.05
C GLY A 89 0.83 11.98 12.89
N SER A 90 1.13 12.72 11.83
CA SER A 90 2.45 13.34 11.65
C SER A 90 2.53 14.67 12.40
N HIS A 91 3.70 15.02 12.96
CA HIS A 91 3.93 16.34 13.60
C HIS A 91 4.05 17.50 12.60
N HIS A 92 3.91 17.23 11.30
CA HIS A 92 4.03 18.23 10.25
C HIS A 92 2.65 18.82 9.95
N GLN A 93 2.59 20.15 9.77
CA GLN A 93 1.36 20.80 9.34
C GLN A 93 0.99 20.31 7.95
N ARG A 94 -0.26 19.86 7.77
CA ARG A 94 -0.78 19.40 6.48
C ARG A 94 -0.50 20.44 5.41
N ASN A 95 -0.08 19.99 4.23
CA ASN A 95 0.08 20.89 3.10
C ASN A 95 -1.30 21.44 2.71
N LYS A 96 -1.37 22.74 2.50
CA LYS A 96 -2.58 23.44 2.05
C LYS A 96 -2.92 23.13 0.58
N PHE A 97 -1.93 22.70 -0.21
CA PHE A 97 -2.03 22.50 -1.65
C PHE A 97 -1.37 21.19 -2.12
N PRO A 98 -1.94 20.02 -1.80
CA PRO A 98 -1.49 18.77 -2.39
C PRO A 98 -1.75 18.76 -3.91
N LYS A 99 -0.86 18.14 -4.69
CA LYS A 99 -0.96 18.04 -6.14
C LYS A 99 -2.11 17.10 -6.50
N SER A 100 -3.14 17.67 -7.11
CA SER A 100 -4.31 16.92 -7.53
C SER A 100 -4.03 15.88 -8.60
N SER A 101 -3.08 16.13 -9.50
CA SER A 101 -2.64 15.14 -10.49
C SER A 101 -2.06 13.89 -9.84
N VAL A 102 -1.38 14.03 -8.70
CA VAL A 102 -0.84 12.92 -7.91
C VAL A 102 -1.98 12.19 -7.19
N ILE A 103 -2.86 12.92 -6.48
CA ILE A 103 -4.04 12.35 -5.79
C ILE A 103 -4.90 11.52 -6.77
N LEU A 104 -5.25 12.10 -7.92
CA LEU A 104 -6.05 11.45 -8.96
C LEU A 104 -5.40 10.15 -9.42
N LYS A 105 -4.09 10.20 -9.72
CA LYS A 105 -3.39 9.04 -10.27
C LYS A 105 -3.25 7.92 -9.24
N ILE A 106 -3.10 8.25 -7.96
CA ILE A 106 -3.09 7.27 -6.88
C ILE A 106 -4.44 6.58 -6.81
N ILE A 107 -5.54 7.33 -6.70
CA ILE A 107 -6.89 6.76 -6.64
C ILE A 107 -7.16 5.84 -7.83
N GLU A 108 -6.80 6.28 -9.05
CA GLU A 108 -6.99 5.48 -10.26
C GLU A 108 -6.17 4.18 -10.26
N SER A 109 -4.96 4.20 -9.72
CA SER A 109 -4.05 3.05 -9.79
C SER A 109 -4.20 2.10 -8.61
N SER A 110 -4.69 2.59 -7.47
CA SER A 110 -4.77 1.85 -6.23
C SER A 110 -6.16 1.26 -5.98
N SER A 111 -7.21 1.73 -6.67
CA SER A 111 -8.58 1.27 -6.46
C SER A 111 -8.78 -0.21 -6.83
N SER A 112 -7.98 -0.73 -7.76
CA SER A 112 -7.97 -2.14 -8.16
C SER A 112 -6.93 -2.98 -7.40
N GLU A 113 -6.12 -2.36 -6.53
CA GLU A 113 -5.07 -3.06 -5.82
C GLU A 113 -5.66 -3.83 -4.64
N THR A 114 -5.44 -5.15 -4.60
CA THR A 114 -5.91 -6.01 -3.51
C THR A 114 -4.78 -6.47 -2.60
N ASP A 115 -3.52 -6.34 -3.03
CA ASP A 115 -2.40 -6.71 -2.18
C ASP A 115 -2.22 -5.69 -1.06
N THR A 116 -2.30 -6.17 0.18
CA THR A 116 -2.21 -5.34 1.39
C THR A 116 -0.92 -4.52 1.50
N ILE A 117 0.20 -5.02 0.95
CA ILE A 117 1.51 -4.35 0.99
C ILE A 117 1.54 -3.20 0.00
N LEU A 118 1.05 -3.43 -1.22
CA LEU A 118 0.93 -2.40 -2.24
C LEU A 118 -0.09 -1.35 -1.80
N GLN A 119 -1.22 -1.75 -1.22
CA GLN A 119 -2.19 -0.83 -0.60
C GLN A 119 -1.54 0.04 0.48
N GLU A 120 -0.69 -0.53 1.34
CA GLU A 120 0.04 0.22 2.38
C GLU A 120 1.01 1.24 1.76
N LEU A 121 1.73 0.87 0.69
CA LEU A 121 2.61 1.77 -0.06
C LEU A 121 1.84 2.92 -0.72
N TRP A 122 0.72 2.61 -1.39
CA TRP A 122 -0.17 3.61 -1.97
C TRP A 122 -0.72 4.56 -0.90
N THR A 123 -1.13 4.02 0.25
CA THR A 123 -1.60 4.79 1.40
C THR A 123 -0.51 5.73 1.93
N ASN A 124 0.73 5.24 2.05
CA ASN A 124 1.86 6.06 2.53
C ASN A 124 2.22 7.15 1.53
N LEU A 125 2.25 6.83 0.24
CA LEU A 125 2.50 7.80 -0.83
C LEU A 125 1.41 8.88 -0.83
N MET A 126 0.15 8.48 -0.61
CA MET A 126 -0.95 9.42 -0.47
C MET A 126 -0.82 10.30 0.78
N ALA A 127 -0.51 9.70 1.92
CA ALA A 127 -0.30 10.44 3.17
C ALA A 127 0.85 11.45 3.04
N ASN A 128 1.97 11.07 2.40
CA ASN A 128 3.09 11.97 2.17
C ASN A 128 2.72 13.12 1.22
N GLU A 129 1.87 12.89 0.22
CA GLU A 129 1.36 13.97 -0.62
C GLU A 129 0.45 14.93 0.17
N LEU A 130 -0.39 14.42 1.07
CA LEU A 130 -1.22 15.26 1.95
C LEU A 130 -0.39 16.09 2.95
N VAL A 131 0.76 15.56 3.40
CA VAL A 131 1.63 16.24 4.38
C VAL A 131 2.59 17.22 3.69
N TYR A 132 3.34 16.76 2.68
CA TYR A 132 4.42 17.53 2.07
C TYR A 132 4.05 18.12 0.70
N GLY A 133 3.10 17.51 -0.03
CA GLY A 133 2.72 17.88 -1.40
C GLY A 133 3.87 17.91 -2.41
N SER A 134 4.90 17.12 -2.15
CA SER A 134 6.15 17.12 -2.93
C SER A 134 6.41 15.79 -3.61
N ILE A 135 5.41 14.89 -3.70
CA ILE A 135 5.59 13.61 -4.39
C ILE A 135 5.79 13.88 -5.88
N HIS A 136 6.77 13.18 -6.46
CA HIS A 136 7.05 13.23 -7.88
C HIS A 136 6.14 12.21 -8.61
N PRO A 137 5.46 12.57 -9.71
CA PRO A 137 4.58 11.64 -10.44
C PRO A 137 5.26 10.34 -10.88
N GLU A 138 6.57 10.38 -11.07
CA GLU A 138 7.38 9.20 -11.38
C GLU A 138 7.30 8.10 -10.31
N PHE A 139 7.13 8.46 -9.04
CA PHE A 139 7.00 7.45 -7.98
C PHE A 139 5.68 6.69 -8.06
N ILE A 140 4.63 7.34 -8.57
CA ILE A 140 3.37 6.65 -8.88
C ILE A 140 3.60 5.68 -10.03
N ARG A 141 4.27 6.12 -11.11
CA ARG A 141 4.59 5.26 -12.27
C ARG A 141 5.43 4.05 -11.87
N ILE A 142 6.44 4.25 -11.02
CA ILE A 142 7.24 3.17 -10.45
C ILE A 142 6.35 2.20 -9.67
N LEU A 143 5.54 2.70 -8.73
CA LEU A 143 4.72 1.83 -7.88
C LEU A 143 3.69 1.02 -8.69
N THR A 144 3.13 1.55 -9.78
CA THR A 144 2.25 0.78 -10.68
C THR A 144 2.92 -0.40 -11.39
N GLN A 145 4.25 -0.40 -11.48
CA GLN A 145 5.01 -1.46 -12.14
C GLN A 145 5.50 -2.51 -11.14
N LEU A 146 5.44 -2.23 -9.84
CA LEU A 146 5.96 -3.14 -8.82
C LEU A 146 4.94 -4.21 -8.44
N THR A 147 5.44 -5.42 -8.31
CA THR A 147 4.73 -6.52 -7.64
C THR A 147 5.10 -6.57 -6.16
N SER A 148 4.33 -7.30 -5.37
CA SER A 148 4.64 -7.53 -3.95
C SER A 148 6.01 -8.18 -3.75
N SER A 149 6.40 -9.09 -4.65
CA SER A 149 7.72 -9.73 -4.66
C SER A 149 8.85 -8.72 -4.90
N ASP A 150 8.64 -7.75 -5.80
CA ASP A 150 9.60 -6.66 -6.04
C ASP A 150 9.76 -5.79 -4.79
N VAL A 151 8.66 -5.46 -4.11
CA VAL A 151 8.66 -4.69 -2.87
C VAL A 151 9.44 -5.41 -1.77
N TYR A 152 9.19 -6.71 -1.56
CA TYR A 152 9.93 -7.49 -0.57
C TYR A 152 11.43 -7.47 -0.82
N ARG A 153 11.84 -7.68 -2.08
CA ARG A 153 13.25 -7.64 -2.45
C ARG A 153 13.85 -6.25 -2.28
N LEU A 154 13.11 -5.20 -2.62
CA LEU A 154 13.55 -3.81 -2.41
C LEU A 154 13.80 -3.50 -0.93
N ILE A 155 12.91 -3.97 -0.04
CA ILE A 155 13.06 -3.82 1.41
C ILE A 155 14.33 -4.55 1.91
N GLU A 156 14.56 -5.76 1.42
CA GLU A 156 15.75 -6.54 1.76
C GLU A 156 17.04 -5.81 1.34
N VAL A 157 17.08 -5.28 0.11
CA VAL A 157 18.21 -4.49 -0.39
C VAL A 157 18.39 -3.22 0.43
N ALA A 158 17.31 -2.56 0.82
CA ALA A 158 17.36 -1.35 1.66
C ALA A 158 17.94 -1.61 3.05
N GLN A 159 17.61 -2.74 3.67
CA GLN A 159 18.14 -3.12 4.99
C GLN A 159 19.64 -3.44 4.94
N ARG A 160 20.12 -4.02 3.83
CA ARG A 160 21.53 -4.41 3.65
C ARG A 160 22.45 -3.24 3.30
N THR A 161 21.92 -2.19 2.68
CA THR A 161 22.73 -1.11 2.08
C THR A 161 22.92 0.11 2.97
N SER A 162 22.34 0.10 4.17
CA SER A 162 22.56 1.14 5.19
C SER A 162 23.74 0.76 6.10
N PRO A 163 24.87 1.51 6.14
CA PRO A 163 25.71 1.55 7.35
C PRO A 163 24.86 2.10 8.52
N PRO A 164 25.23 1.93 9.81
CA PRO A 164 24.29 1.88 10.94
C PRO A 164 23.64 3.24 11.25
N ARG A 165 22.72 3.66 10.41
CA ARG A 165 21.67 4.63 10.67
C ARG A 165 20.40 3.96 10.19
N ARG A 166 19.64 3.49 11.18
CA ARG A 166 18.42 2.71 11.05
C ARG A 166 17.37 3.49 10.25
N VAL A 167 17.35 3.36 8.92
CA VAL A 167 16.13 3.62 8.15
C VAL A 167 15.20 2.46 8.47
N THR A 168 14.47 2.58 9.58
CA THR A 168 13.49 1.58 9.96
C THR A 168 12.27 1.86 9.09
N ILE A 169 12.22 1.22 7.91
CA ILE A 169 11.00 1.22 7.10
C ILE A 169 10.01 0.35 7.87
N ARG A 170 9.24 0.97 8.76
CA ARG A 170 8.25 0.29 9.60
C ARG A 170 6.96 0.16 8.80
N PHE A 171 6.88 -0.87 7.96
CA PHE A 171 5.60 -1.35 7.48
C PHE A 171 4.83 -1.91 8.67
N LYS A 172 3.61 -1.40 8.94
CA LYS A 172 2.74 -1.93 10.01
C LYS A 172 2.45 -3.43 9.86
N ILE A 173 2.75 -4.02 8.69
CA ILE A 173 2.48 -5.42 8.35
C ILE A 173 3.65 -6.37 8.69
N LEU A 174 4.87 -5.87 9.00
CA LEU A 174 6.02 -6.75 9.23
C LEU A 174 6.22 -7.17 10.69
N GLY A 175 5.20 -7.82 11.25
CA GLY A 175 5.35 -8.75 12.38
C GLY A 175 5.78 -10.15 11.93
N MET A 176 5.85 -10.41 10.63
CA MET A 176 6.25 -11.70 10.06
C MET A 176 7.73 -11.71 9.69
N LYS A 177 8.54 -12.39 10.52
CA LYS A 177 9.89 -12.82 10.14
C LYS A 177 9.77 -13.86 9.03
N HIS A 178 9.90 -13.44 7.77
CA HIS A 178 10.17 -14.39 6.69
C HIS A 178 11.67 -14.62 6.60
N ASN A 179 12.09 -15.81 7.01
CA ASN A 179 13.45 -16.29 6.80
C ASN A 179 13.59 -16.65 5.31
N PHE A 180 13.89 -15.67 4.46
CA PHE A 180 14.37 -15.97 3.12
C PHE A 180 15.79 -16.50 3.23
N GLN A 181 15.92 -17.82 3.13
CA GLN A 181 17.20 -18.49 3.00
C GLN A 181 17.74 -18.16 1.61
N GLU A 182 18.74 -17.30 1.54
CA GLU A 182 19.44 -16.98 0.29
C GLU A 182 20.16 -18.23 -0.22
N SER A 183 19.65 -18.81 -1.32
CA SER A 183 20.49 -19.64 -2.18
C SER A 183 21.48 -18.72 -2.87
N SER A 184 22.76 -18.89 -2.57
CA SER A 184 23.88 -18.06 -3.04
C SER A 184 24.19 -18.16 -4.54
N ASP A 185 23.29 -18.68 -5.36
CA ASP A 185 23.56 -18.91 -6.78
C ASP A 185 22.69 -17.99 -7.65
N TYR A 186 23.38 -17.05 -8.29
CA TYR A 186 22.92 -16.35 -9.48
C TYR A 186 22.37 -17.38 -10.49
N PRO A 187 21.24 -17.07 -11.13
CA PRO A 187 21.27 -16.04 -12.16
C PRO A 187 20.48 -14.80 -11.73
N LEU A 188 20.47 -13.77 -12.58
CA LEU A 188 19.62 -12.59 -12.45
C LEU A 188 18.18 -13.03 -12.14
N ASN A 189 17.78 -13.06 -10.87
CA ASN A 189 16.37 -13.19 -10.52
C ASN A 189 15.64 -12.09 -11.29
N PHE A 190 14.61 -12.45 -12.05
CA PHE A 190 13.83 -11.50 -12.86
C PHE A 190 13.44 -10.25 -12.07
N ILE A 191 13.22 -10.41 -10.76
CA ILE A 191 13.00 -9.35 -9.77
C ILE A 191 14.16 -8.34 -9.71
N ASN A 192 15.42 -8.79 -9.57
CA ASN A 192 16.57 -7.88 -9.51
C ASN A 192 16.79 -7.16 -10.85
N ALA A 193 16.60 -7.86 -11.97
CA ALA A 193 16.68 -7.25 -13.30
C ALA A 193 15.58 -6.20 -13.49
N HIS A 194 14.35 -6.53 -13.09
CA HIS A 194 13.21 -5.62 -13.12
C HIS A 194 13.43 -4.38 -12.24
N LEU A 195 13.79 -4.56 -10.96
CA LEU A 195 14.10 -3.47 -10.05
C LEU A 195 15.26 -2.59 -10.54
N SER A 196 16.24 -3.18 -11.23
CA SER A 196 17.33 -2.44 -11.86
C SER A 196 16.86 -1.65 -13.08
N ASN A 197 15.96 -2.21 -13.90
CA ASN A 197 15.39 -1.53 -15.07
C ASN A 197 14.47 -0.38 -14.68
N VAL A 198 13.72 -0.52 -13.59
CA VAL A 198 12.92 0.56 -12.99
C VAL A 198 13.81 1.61 -12.31
N GLY A 199 15.11 1.33 -12.17
CA GLY A 199 16.12 2.26 -11.66
C GLY A 199 16.14 2.37 -10.13
N LEU A 200 15.57 1.40 -9.40
CA LEU A 200 15.52 1.40 -7.94
C LEU A 200 16.78 0.79 -7.30
N ILE A 201 17.35 -0.21 -7.95
CA ILE A 201 18.59 -0.87 -7.49
C ILE A 201 19.67 -0.83 -8.57
N GLN A 202 20.92 -0.93 -8.15
CA GLN A 202 22.08 -1.08 -9.03
C GLN A 202 23.08 -2.04 -8.42
N THR A 203 23.86 -2.71 -9.27
CA THR A 203 25.01 -3.49 -8.80
C THR A 203 26.19 -2.56 -8.56
N ARG A 204 26.82 -2.65 -7.38
CA ARG A 204 28.16 -2.08 -7.16
C ARG A 204 29.20 -3.16 -7.00
N GLU A 205 30.38 -2.85 -7.53
CA GLU A 205 31.59 -3.60 -7.30
C GLU A 205 32.27 -3.10 -6.02
N LEU A 206 32.56 -4.02 -5.10
CA LEU A 206 33.44 -3.80 -3.96
C LEU A 206 34.86 -3.67 -4.48
N ASN A 207 35.36 -2.43 -4.53
CA ASN A 207 36.78 -2.16 -4.67
C ASN A 207 37.47 -2.52 -3.36
N VAL A 208 37.76 -3.80 -3.15
CA VAL A 208 38.61 -4.23 -2.05
C VAL A 208 40.04 -3.80 -2.39
N VAL A 209 40.45 -2.63 -1.89
CA VAL A 209 41.87 -2.29 -1.80
C VAL A 209 42.45 -3.31 -0.83
N LYS A 210 43.26 -4.25 -1.32
CA LYS A 210 44.02 -5.17 -0.47
C LYS A 210 44.82 -4.33 0.53
N ALA A 211 44.39 -4.28 1.78
CA ALA A 211 45.25 -3.88 2.87
C ALA A 211 46.11 -5.10 3.19
N ASP A 212 47.39 -5.04 2.80
CA ASP A 212 48.39 -6.05 3.11
C ASP A 212 48.64 -6.02 4.62
N ILE A 213 47.82 -6.73 5.38
CA ILE A 213 48.00 -6.96 6.80
C ILE A 213 48.05 -8.48 6.96
N MET A 214 49.28 -8.98 7.01
CA MET A 214 49.73 -10.31 7.40
C MET A 214 48.71 -11.47 7.29
N ASP A 215 48.94 -12.27 6.24
CA ASP A 215 48.82 -13.74 6.23
C ASP A 215 47.50 -14.39 6.66
N THR A 216 46.37 -13.71 6.44
CA THR A 216 45.07 -14.38 6.33
C THR A 216 44.32 -13.86 5.12
N SER A 217 44.40 -14.59 4.00
CA SER A 217 43.65 -14.26 2.80
C SER A 217 42.15 -14.51 3.02
N PHE A 218 41.39 -13.47 3.37
CA PHE A 218 39.93 -13.50 3.27
C PHE A 218 39.53 -13.50 1.79
N ARG A 219 39.13 -14.66 1.27
CA ARG A 219 38.45 -14.76 -0.03
C ARG A 219 36.99 -14.32 0.15
N ILE A 220 36.69 -13.09 -0.24
CA ILE A 220 35.30 -12.65 -0.41
C ILE A 220 34.83 -13.20 -1.75
N ASN A 221 34.07 -14.30 -1.71
CA ASN A 221 33.34 -14.78 -2.88
C ASN A 221 32.18 -13.79 -3.13
N HIS A 222 32.15 -13.20 -4.32
CA HIS A 222 31.21 -12.18 -4.82
C HIS A 222 31.58 -10.72 -4.54
N PRO A 223 32.39 -10.07 -5.40
CA PRO A 223 32.70 -8.64 -5.30
C PRO A 223 31.53 -7.74 -5.73
N ARG A 224 30.33 -8.27 -6.00
CA ARG A 224 29.17 -7.50 -6.46
C ARG A 224 28.02 -7.62 -5.47
N TYR A 225 27.53 -6.49 -4.99
CA TYR A 225 26.34 -6.41 -4.16
C TYR A 225 25.31 -5.48 -4.79
N TRP A 226 24.04 -5.71 -4.47
CA TRP A 226 22.94 -4.84 -4.89
C TRP A 226 22.79 -3.69 -3.91
N GLU A 227 22.68 -2.47 -4.42
CA GLU A 227 22.39 -1.29 -3.63
C GLU A 227 21.26 -0.45 -4.18
N LEU A 228 20.62 0.32 -3.30
CA LEU A 228 19.65 1.32 -3.70
C LEU A 228 20.32 2.45 -4.48
N THR A 229 19.76 2.79 -5.63
CA THR A 229 20.12 4.01 -6.36
C THR A 229 19.66 5.26 -5.58
N VAL A 230 20.03 6.45 -6.06
CA VAL A 230 19.49 7.71 -5.53
C VAL A 230 17.96 7.75 -5.65
N VAL A 231 17.43 7.27 -6.80
CA VAL A 231 15.99 7.17 -7.04
C VAL A 231 15.36 6.14 -6.12
N GLY A 232 15.99 4.99 -5.90
CA GLY A 232 15.51 3.96 -4.97
C GLY A 232 15.42 4.45 -3.53
N LYS A 233 16.42 5.23 -3.07
CA LYS A 233 16.39 5.86 -1.73
C LYS A 233 15.26 6.88 -1.63
N ALA A 234 15.12 7.76 -2.62
CA ALA A 234 14.06 8.77 -2.65
C ALA A 234 12.66 8.13 -2.74
N PHE A 235 12.52 7.04 -3.51
CA PHE A 235 11.28 6.27 -3.61
C PHE A 235 10.91 5.66 -2.27
N ILE A 236 11.84 4.96 -1.61
CA ILE A 236 11.62 4.39 -0.27
C ILE A 236 11.23 5.47 0.72
N GLU A 237 11.86 6.63 0.66
CA GLU A 237 11.52 7.75 1.52
C GLU A 237 10.10 8.28 1.27
N ALA A 238 9.69 8.33 -0.01
CA ALA A 238 8.36 8.78 -0.45
C ALA A 238 7.23 7.80 -0.11
N VAL A 239 7.54 6.51 0.05
CA VAL A 239 6.58 5.47 0.46
C VAL A 239 6.71 5.07 1.93
N ASN A 240 7.61 5.71 2.68
CA ASN A 240 7.73 5.51 4.12
C ASN A 240 6.59 6.23 4.85
N ASN A 241 6.13 5.66 5.96
CA ASN A 241 4.99 6.21 6.68
C ASN A 241 5.35 7.58 7.31
N PRO A 242 4.65 8.68 6.97
CA PRO A 242 4.92 10.00 7.52
C PRO A 242 4.74 10.09 9.04
N SER A 243 3.86 9.28 9.63
CA SER A 243 3.66 9.29 11.08
C SER A 243 4.79 8.63 11.86
N LEU A 244 5.65 7.86 11.19
CA LEU A 244 6.79 7.16 11.79
C LEU A 244 8.12 7.91 11.63
N LYS A 245 8.16 8.98 10.83
CA LYS A 245 9.29 9.92 10.78
C LYS A 245 9.33 10.89 11.98
N ALA A 246 8.38 10.79 12.92
CA ALA A 246 8.21 11.69 14.06
C ALA A 246 9.04 11.33 15.31
N LEU A 247 10.11 10.52 15.18
CA LEU A 247 11.03 10.15 16.25
C LEU A 247 12.49 10.38 15.84
#